data_AF-A2ERC3-F1
#
_entry.id   AF-A2ERC3-F1
#
_cell.length_a   1.000
_cell.length_b   1.000
_cell.length_c   1.000
_cell.angle_alpha   90.00
_cell.angle_beta   90.00
_cell.angle_gamma   90.00
#
_symmetry.space_group_name_H-M   'P 1'
#
loop_
_entity.id
_entity.type
_entity.pdbx_description
1 polymer ?
#
loop_
_entity_poly.entity_id
_entity_poly.type
_entity_poly.pdbx_seq_one_letter_code
_entity_poly.pdbx_strand_id
1 'polypeptide(L)'
;MSDHDVHQKEYNKLRSTYKYYINSYLALYQLKTENEEELKSIYKMIKTELIDSKKYPPQIIMRDILDIILYNNRYTKSYLFLAKLISDDYHVTEVNRVSTIPNFLFYKEYGIKLDKSADFEKINSENLEVLTGDTIYRTIVYNDLERFIYFTERDEFDENQKLESSLYPYSKEGYTLLELCCYHGAVDCFKLLRTKFSSEITRKCLQFSFLGGIQEIMSECLKYQTQKKNAWNMQLFHTTLILLHS
;
A
#
# COMPACT_ATOMS: atom_id res chain seq x y z
N MET A 1 25.68 33.03 -6.69
CA MET A 1 24.82 31.84 -6.72
C MET A 1 24.09 31.80 -5.40
N SER A 2 22.76 31.80 -5.39
CA SER A 2 21.99 31.71 -4.14
C SER A 2 22.08 30.29 -3.59
N ASP A 3 21.96 30.11 -2.28
CA ASP A 3 21.93 28.79 -1.64
C ASP A 3 20.85 27.87 -2.24
N HIS A 4 19.74 28.46 -2.70
CA HIS A 4 18.65 27.74 -3.39
C HIS A 4 19.11 27.05 -4.68
N ASP A 5 20.00 27.68 -5.45
CA ASP A 5 20.55 27.13 -6.71
C ASP A 5 21.56 25.99 -6.47
N VAL A 6 22.23 26.01 -5.32
CA VAL A 6 23.19 24.95 -4.92
C VAL A 6 22.43 23.70 -4.49
N HIS A 7 21.40 23.86 -3.66
CA HIS A 7 20.55 22.76 -3.21
C HIS A 7 19.83 22.05 -4.37
N GLN A 8 19.38 22.78 -5.39
CA GLN A 8 18.72 22.19 -6.57
C GLN A 8 19.69 21.33 -7.41
N LYS A 9 20.94 21.77 -7.57
CA LYS A 9 21.97 21.03 -8.32
C LYS A 9 22.38 19.75 -7.60
N GLU A 10 22.57 19.81 -6.29
CA GLU A 10 22.87 18.63 -5.47
C GLU A 10 21.72 17.63 -5.48
N TYR A 11 20.46 18.10 -5.35
CA TYR A 11 19.27 17.26 -5.47
C TYR A 11 19.21 16.54 -6.83
N ASN A 12 19.38 17.28 -7.94
CA ASN A 12 19.35 16.69 -9.27
C ASN A 12 20.46 15.66 -9.50
N LYS A 13 21.66 15.90 -8.92
CA LYS A 13 22.77 14.95 -8.98
C LYS A 13 22.49 13.68 -8.19
N LEU A 14 21.91 13.80 -6.99
CA LEU A 14 21.50 12.64 -6.19
C LEU A 14 20.39 11.85 -6.89
N ARG A 15 19.34 12.54 -7.37
CA ARG A 15 18.23 11.92 -8.10
C ARG A 15 18.68 11.18 -9.34
N SER A 16 19.63 11.72 -10.10
CA SER A 16 20.18 11.05 -11.28
C SER A 16 21.04 9.83 -10.90
N THR A 17 21.84 9.93 -9.84
CA THR A 17 22.68 8.84 -9.34
C THR A 17 21.85 7.65 -8.86
N TYR A 18 20.69 7.89 -8.24
CA TYR A 18 19.79 6.84 -7.72
C TYR A 18 18.56 6.60 -8.61
N LYS A 19 18.56 7.09 -9.85
CA LYS A 19 17.39 7.05 -10.74
C LYS A 19 16.83 5.63 -10.91
N TYR A 20 17.68 4.63 -11.09
CA TYR A 20 17.25 3.22 -11.23
C TYR A 20 16.57 2.70 -9.97
N TYR A 21 17.08 3.05 -8.78
CA TYR A 21 16.51 2.64 -7.51
C TYR A 21 15.15 3.30 -7.30
N ILE A 22 15.09 4.62 -7.50
CA ILE A 22 13.85 5.40 -7.42
C ILE A 22 12.83 4.80 -8.38
N ASN A 23 13.14 4.68 -9.67
CA ASN A 23 12.22 4.17 -10.67
C ASN A 23 11.73 2.75 -10.37
N SER A 24 12.60 1.87 -9.86
CA SER A 24 12.22 0.50 -9.52
C SER A 24 11.22 0.47 -8.37
N TYR A 25 11.45 1.25 -7.32
CA TYR A 25 10.51 1.35 -6.20
C TYR A 25 9.23 2.09 -6.58
N LEU A 26 9.29 3.09 -7.46
CA LEU A 26 8.10 3.72 -8.01
C LEU A 26 7.21 2.72 -8.73
N ALA A 27 7.80 1.87 -9.58
CA ALA A 27 7.05 0.81 -10.25
C ALA A 27 6.41 -0.18 -9.24
N LEU A 28 7.12 -0.53 -8.16
CA LEU A 28 6.60 -1.40 -7.11
C LEU A 28 5.43 -0.76 -6.33
N TYR A 29 5.57 0.50 -5.91
CA TYR A 29 4.50 1.21 -5.18
C TYR A 29 3.30 1.56 -6.06
N GLN A 30 3.51 1.76 -7.37
CA GLN A 30 2.44 2.07 -8.33
C GLN A 30 1.89 0.84 -9.05
N LEU A 31 2.30 -0.37 -8.64
CA LEU A 31 1.85 -1.62 -9.24
C LEU A 31 0.32 -1.72 -9.16
N LYS A 32 -0.31 -1.88 -10.33
CA LYS A 32 -1.76 -2.00 -10.48
C LYS A 32 -2.18 -3.14 -11.42
N THR A 33 -1.37 -4.20 -11.47
CA THR A 33 -1.55 -5.31 -12.40
C THR A 33 -1.47 -6.66 -11.70
N GLU A 34 -2.27 -7.60 -12.16
CA GLU A 34 -2.22 -9.02 -11.81
C GLU A 34 -1.79 -9.86 -13.02
N ASN A 35 -1.48 -9.22 -14.15
CA ASN A 35 -1.04 -9.90 -15.36
C ASN A 35 0.39 -10.43 -15.18
N GLU A 36 0.55 -11.75 -15.25
CA GLU A 36 1.85 -12.40 -15.04
C GLU A 36 2.96 -11.91 -15.99
N GLU A 37 2.65 -11.60 -17.25
CA GLU A 37 3.65 -11.13 -18.22
C GLU A 37 4.13 -9.71 -17.89
N GLU A 38 3.22 -8.84 -17.45
CA GLU A 38 3.60 -7.52 -16.93
C GLU A 38 4.44 -7.65 -15.65
N LEU A 39 4.06 -8.56 -14.75
CA LEU A 39 4.83 -8.84 -13.52
C LEU A 39 6.23 -9.38 -13.83
N LYS A 40 6.38 -10.27 -14.82
CA LYS A 40 7.69 -10.74 -15.28
C LYS A 40 8.55 -9.61 -15.85
N SER A 41 7.93 -8.64 -16.52
CA SER A 41 8.62 -7.43 -16.99
C SER A 41 9.13 -6.56 -15.83
N ILE A 42 8.28 -6.31 -14.83
CA ILE A 42 8.67 -5.61 -13.59
C ILE A 42 9.80 -6.37 -12.88
N TYR A 43 9.68 -7.69 -12.76
CA TYR A 43 10.71 -8.53 -12.16
C TYR A 43 12.05 -8.44 -12.90
N LYS A 44 12.05 -8.50 -14.23
CA LYS A 44 13.28 -8.36 -15.04
C LYS A 44 13.99 -7.04 -14.77
N MET A 45 13.25 -5.94 -14.62
CA MET A 45 13.80 -4.64 -14.25
C MET A 45 14.43 -4.69 -12.85
N ILE A 46 13.70 -5.18 -11.84
CA ILE A 46 14.20 -5.34 -10.46
C ILE A 46 15.49 -6.17 -10.44
N LYS A 47 15.47 -7.32 -11.13
CA LYS A 47 16.57 -8.25 -11.26
C LYS A 47 17.83 -7.56 -11.79
N THR A 48 17.71 -6.91 -12.95
CA THR A 48 18.83 -6.27 -13.63
C THR A 48 19.36 -5.05 -12.87
N GLU A 49 18.45 -4.18 -12.43
CA GLU A 49 18.82 -2.86 -11.89
C GLU A 49 19.24 -2.90 -10.42
N LEU A 50 18.62 -3.78 -9.61
CA LEU A 50 18.81 -3.80 -8.15
C LEU A 50 19.67 -4.98 -7.67
N ILE A 51 19.48 -6.16 -8.25
CA ILE A 51 20.09 -7.40 -7.73
C ILE A 51 21.38 -7.74 -8.49
N ASP A 52 21.31 -7.94 -9.80
CA ASP A 52 22.46 -8.36 -10.64
C ASP A 52 23.53 -7.29 -10.75
N SER A 53 23.15 -6.01 -10.58
CA SER A 53 24.07 -4.89 -10.43
C SER A 53 24.89 -4.92 -9.12
N LYS A 54 24.65 -5.93 -8.26
CA LYS A 54 25.27 -6.17 -6.95
C LYS A 54 25.10 -5.02 -5.96
N LYS A 55 24.10 -4.17 -6.16
CA LYS A 55 23.81 -3.04 -5.27
C LYS A 55 23.10 -3.49 -3.99
N TYR A 56 22.19 -4.46 -4.12
CA TYR A 56 21.38 -4.93 -3.00
C TYR A 56 21.29 -6.47 -2.96
N PRO A 57 21.37 -7.08 -1.76
CA PRO A 57 21.14 -8.51 -1.63
C PRO A 57 19.69 -8.90 -2.00
N PRO A 58 19.47 -10.05 -2.65
CA PRO A 58 18.13 -10.56 -2.99
C PRO A 58 17.18 -10.60 -1.78
N GLN A 59 17.68 -10.96 -0.60
CA GLN A 59 16.91 -11.03 0.65
C GLN A 59 16.32 -9.67 1.04
N ILE A 60 17.08 -8.59 0.82
CA ILE A 60 16.64 -7.23 1.13
C ILE A 60 15.53 -6.81 0.18
N ILE A 61 15.73 -7.03 -1.13
CA ILE A 61 14.72 -6.69 -2.14
C ILE A 61 13.44 -7.52 -1.93
N MET A 62 13.56 -8.80 -1.62
CA MET A 62 12.42 -9.66 -1.32
C MET A 62 11.65 -9.19 -0.09
N ARG A 63 12.35 -8.81 0.99
CA ARG A 63 11.70 -8.21 2.17
C ARG A 63 10.96 -6.94 1.80
N ASP A 64 11.62 -6.03 1.10
CA ASP A 64 11.07 -4.72 0.78
C ASP A 64 9.82 -4.87 -0.13
N ILE A 65 9.81 -5.80 -1.09
CA ILE A 65 8.62 -6.14 -1.89
C ILE A 65 7.48 -6.68 -1.03
N LEU A 66 7.78 -7.57 -0.08
CA LEU A 66 6.76 -8.14 0.80
C LEU A 66 6.18 -7.09 1.75
N ASP A 67 6.99 -6.18 2.28
CA ASP A 67 6.51 -5.12 3.18
C ASP A 67 5.59 -4.11 2.46
N ILE A 68 5.71 -3.94 1.13
CA ILE A 68 4.80 -3.10 0.32
C ILE A 68 3.35 -3.64 0.35
N ILE A 69 3.14 -4.94 0.56
CA ILE A 69 1.81 -5.55 0.63
C ILE A 69 0.91 -4.80 1.63
N LEU A 70 1.46 -4.35 2.77
CA LEU A 70 0.70 -3.63 3.79
C LEU A 70 0.19 -2.25 3.33
N TYR A 71 0.70 -1.72 2.23
CA TYR A 71 0.35 -0.39 1.70
C TYR A 71 -0.36 -0.46 0.35
N ASN A 72 -0.37 -1.63 -0.30
CA ASN A 72 -1.07 -1.88 -1.55
C ASN A 72 -1.65 -3.31 -1.60
N ASN A 73 -2.35 -3.69 -0.53
CA ASN A 73 -2.84 -5.05 -0.32
C ASN A 73 -3.87 -5.54 -1.36
N ARG A 74 -4.42 -4.67 -2.20
CA ARG A 74 -5.20 -5.06 -3.39
C ARG A 74 -4.43 -6.01 -4.31
N TYR A 75 -3.13 -5.78 -4.48
CA TYR A 75 -2.28 -6.56 -5.39
C TYR A 75 -1.37 -7.53 -4.63
N THR A 76 -1.82 -8.02 -3.47
CA THR A 76 -1.07 -8.97 -2.62
C THR A 76 -0.51 -10.13 -3.43
N LYS A 77 -1.33 -10.78 -4.28
CA LYS A 77 -0.90 -11.91 -5.11
C LYS A 77 0.26 -11.54 -6.05
N SER A 78 0.21 -10.36 -6.66
CA SER A 78 1.27 -9.86 -7.53
C SER A 78 2.59 -9.69 -6.78
N TYR A 79 2.57 -9.14 -5.57
CA TYR A 79 3.78 -8.99 -4.75
C TYR A 79 4.33 -10.34 -4.26
N LEU A 80 3.45 -11.27 -3.85
CA LEU A 80 3.84 -12.64 -3.50
C LEU A 80 4.49 -13.35 -4.68
N PHE A 81 3.95 -13.19 -5.89
CA PHE A 81 4.53 -13.72 -7.13
C PHE A 81 5.92 -13.13 -7.42
N LEU A 82 6.09 -11.81 -7.32
CA LEU A 82 7.39 -11.15 -7.49
C LEU A 82 8.42 -11.66 -6.46
N ALA A 83 8.03 -11.79 -5.19
CA ALA A 83 8.88 -12.34 -4.14
C ALA A 83 9.25 -13.80 -4.42
N LYS A 84 8.30 -14.60 -4.96
CA LYS A 84 8.54 -16.00 -5.32
C LYS A 84 9.56 -16.13 -6.44
N LEU A 85 9.50 -15.27 -7.47
CA LEU A 85 10.51 -15.24 -8.53
C LEU A 85 11.92 -14.98 -7.98
N ILE A 86 12.07 -14.07 -7.00
CA ILE A 86 13.36 -13.83 -6.32
C ILE A 86 13.80 -15.07 -5.53
N SER A 87 12.87 -15.68 -4.79
CA SER A 87 13.13 -16.89 -4.02
C SER A 87 13.65 -18.03 -4.90
N ASP A 88 13.05 -18.22 -6.07
CA ASP A 88 13.42 -19.28 -7.02
C ASP A 88 14.75 -19.01 -7.71
N ASP A 89 14.92 -17.82 -8.30
CA ASP A 89 16.10 -17.48 -9.10
C ASP A 89 17.38 -17.36 -8.25
N TYR A 90 17.24 -16.91 -7.01
CA TYR A 90 18.37 -16.66 -6.10
C TYR A 90 18.43 -17.64 -4.92
N HIS A 91 17.55 -18.64 -4.90
CA HIS A 91 17.45 -19.65 -3.83
C HIS A 91 17.29 -19.04 -2.42
N VAL A 92 16.58 -17.91 -2.33
CA VAL A 92 16.32 -17.24 -1.05
C VAL A 92 15.23 -18.01 -0.30
N THR A 93 15.63 -18.67 0.78
CA THR A 93 14.72 -19.44 1.65
C THR A 93 14.59 -18.85 3.05
N GLU A 94 15.44 -17.88 3.41
CA GLU A 94 15.45 -17.22 4.71
C GLU A 94 15.62 -15.71 4.54
N VAL A 95 14.73 -14.94 5.17
CA VAL A 95 14.76 -13.48 5.19
C VAL A 95 14.39 -13.02 6.59
N ASN A 96 15.31 -12.31 7.24
CA ASN A 96 15.11 -11.83 8.60
C ASN A 96 14.34 -10.51 8.63
N ARG A 97 13.51 -10.32 9.67
CA ARG A 97 12.76 -9.08 9.94
C ARG A 97 11.74 -8.74 8.85
N VAL A 98 11.16 -9.75 8.21
CA VAL A 98 9.97 -9.56 7.37
C VAL A 98 8.77 -9.30 8.27
N SER A 99 7.91 -8.36 7.91
CA SER A 99 6.67 -8.14 8.65
C SER A 99 5.86 -9.44 8.77
N THR A 100 5.27 -9.69 9.95
CA THR A 100 4.63 -10.97 10.28
C THR A 100 3.54 -11.38 9.30
N ILE A 101 2.73 -10.42 8.83
CA ILE A 101 1.61 -10.69 7.91
C ILE A 101 2.11 -11.04 6.49
N PRO A 102 2.94 -10.24 5.80
CA PRO A 102 3.53 -10.65 4.53
C PRO A 102 4.26 -12.00 4.59
N ASN A 103 5.01 -12.26 5.68
CA ASN A 103 5.70 -13.55 5.87
C ASN A 103 4.69 -14.71 5.97
N PHE A 104 3.61 -14.54 6.74
CA PHE A 104 2.54 -15.53 6.84
C PHE A 104 1.82 -15.77 5.51
N LEU A 105 1.51 -14.70 4.76
CA LEU A 105 0.87 -14.82 3.45
C LEU A 105 1.75 -15.58 2.46
N PHE A 106 3.06 -15.31 2.45
CA PHE A 106 4.02 -16.04 1.62
C PHE A 106 4.13 -17.51 2.02
N TYR A 107 4.14 -17.80 3.33
CA TYR A 107 4.11 -19.16 3.84
C TYR A 107 2.82 -19.90 3.46
N LYS A 108 1.65 -19.25 3.58
CA LYS A 108 0.35 -19.83 3.23
C LYS A 108 0.27 -20.18 1.74
N GLU A 109 0.81 -19.33 0.87
CA GLU A 109 0.78 -19.53 -0.59
C GLU A 109 1.80 -20.57 -1.07
N TYR A 110 3.03 -20.55 -0.55
CA TYR A 110 4.14 -21.33 -1.11
C TYR A 110 4.79 -22.34 -0.16
N GLY A 111 4.37 -22.40 1.10
CA GLY A 111 4.93 -23.29 2.11
C GLY A 111 6.32 -22.90 2.64
N ILE A 112 6.83 -21.71 2.27
CA ILE A 112 8.17 -21.25 2.65
C ILE A 112 8.06 -20.24 3.79
N LYS A 113 8.58 -20.59 4.97
CA LYS A 113 8.67 -19.70 6.13
C LYS A 113 9.99 -18.93 6.09
N LEU A 114 9.94 -17.66 5.67
CA LEU A 114 11.13 -16.83 5.43
C LEU A 114 11.79 -16.41 6.74
N ASP A 115 11.04 -15.76 7.63
CA ASP A 115 11.52 -15.45 8.97
C ASP A 115 11.12 -16.59 9.91
N LYS A 116 12.10 -17.40 10.32
CA LYS A 116 11.89 -18.55 11.21
C LYS A 116 11.44 -18.14 12.61
N SER A 117 11.79 -16.93 13.04
CA SER A 117 11.41 -16.39 14.36
C SER A 117 9.96 -15.92 14.42
N ALA A 118 9.29 -15.76 13.26
CA ALA A 118 7.90 -15.33 13.23
C ALA A 118 6.97 -16.37 13.87
N ASP A 119 6.17 -15.92 14.82
CA ASP A 119 5.11 -16.69 15.44
C ASP A 119 3.80 -16.46 14.67
N PHE A 120 3.33 -17.51 14.00
CA PHE A 120 2.09 -17.47 13.21
C PHE A 120 0.85 -17.86 14.03
N GLU A 121 1.00 -18.41 15.24
CA GLU A 121 -0.13 -18.89 16.05
C GLU A 121 -1.06 -17.75 16.47
N LYS A 122 -0.52 -16.53 16.53
CA LYS A 122 -1.26 -15.31 16.92
C LYS A 122 -1.96 -14.61 15.75
N ILE A 123 -1.82 -15.13 14.53
CA ILE A 123 -2.42 -14.51 13.35
C ILE A 123 -3.88 -14.97 13.25
N ASN A 124 -4.80 -14.04 13.45
CA ASN A 124 -6.22 -14.32 13.22
C ASN A 124 -6.48 -14.43 11.71
N SER A 125 -6.77 -15.65 11.22
CA SER A 125 -7.04 -15.92 9.81
C SER A 125 -8.32 -15.25 9.30
N GLU A 126 -9.33 -15.06 10.15
CA GLU A 126 -10.59 -14.40 9.78
C GLU A 126 -10.34 -12.95 9.33
N ASN A 127 -9.40 -12.26 9.99
CA ASN A 127 -9.02 -10.89 9.65
C ASN A 127 -8.26 -10.76 8.32
N LEU A 128 -7.77 -11.88 7.76
CA LEU A 128 -7.08 -11.93 6.48
C LEU A 128 -8.02 -12.25 5.31
N GLU A 129 -9.21 -12.79 5.59
CA GLU A 129 -10.23 -13.13 4.59
C GLU A 129 -11.18 -11.97 4.30
N VAL A 130 -10.99 -10.82 4.93
CA VAL A 130 -11.81 -9.60 4.78
C VAL A 130 -11.90 -9.11 3.32
N LEU A 131 -10.83 -9.34 2.54
CA LEU A 131 -10.77 -9.01 1.11
C LEU A 131 -11.35 -10.11 0.21
N THR A 132 -11.77 -11.23 0.80
CA THR A 132 -12.37 -12.38 0.12
C THR A 132 -13.86 -12.47 0.43
N GLY A 133 -14.65 -13.10 -0.45
CA GLY A 133 -16.10 -13.21 -0.28
C GLY A 133 -16.89 -11.98 -0.74
N ASP A 134 -18.16 -11.92 -0.35
CA ASP A 134 -19.09 -10.82 -0.67
C ASP A 134 -19.21 -9.90 0.55
N THR A 135 -18.21 -9.02 0.73
CA THR A 135 -18.12 -8.09 1.87
C THR A 135 -18.11 -6.64 1.39
N ILE A 136 -18.60 -5.74 2.25
CA ILE A 136 -18.52 -4.29 1.99
C ILE A 136 -17.07 -3.80 1.80
N TYR A 137 -16.11 -4.44 2.47
CA TYR A 137 -14.70 -4.09 2.36
C TYR A 137 -14.11 -4.46 0.99
N ARG A 138 -14.45 -5.64 0.46
CA ARG A 138 -14.06 -6.01 -0.91
C ARG A 138 -14.68 -5.08 -1.93
N THR A 139 -15.94 -4.71 -1.72
CA THR A 139 -16.62 -3.71 -2.55
C THR A 139 -15.86 -2.39 -2.60
N ILE A 140 -15.34 -1.90 -1.46
CA ILE A 140 -14.47 -0.71 -1.41
C ILE A 140 -13.18 -0.92 -2.21
N VAL A 141 -12.49 -2.06 -2.05
CA VAL A 141 -11.22 -2.34 -2.76
C VAL A 141 -11.35 -2.21 -4.28
N TYR A 142 -12.50 -2.60 -4.83
CA TYR A 142 -12.79 -2.53 -6.26
C TYR A 142 -13.64 -1.31 -6.67
N ASN A 143 -14.00 -0.44 -5.74
CA ASN A 143 -14.86 0.73 -5.96
C ASN A 143 -16.21 0.36 -6.64
N ASP A 144 -16.82 -0.74 -6.23
CA ASP A 144 -18.08 -1.24 -6.80
C ASP A 144 -19.28 -0.51 -6.14
N LEU A 145 -19.71 0.59 -6.76
CA LEU A 145 -20.76 1.44 -6.21
C LEU A 145 -22.11 0.72 -6.05
N GLU A 146 -22.49 -0.13 -7.01
CA GLU A 146 -23.79 -0.80 -6.98
C GLU A 146 -23.90 -1.76 -5.79
N ARG A 147 -22.87 -2.58 -5.59
CA ARG A 147 -22.81 -3.45 -4.40
C ARG A 147 -22.69 -2.63 -3.12
N PHE A 148 -21.97 -1.52 -3.15
CA PHE A 148 -21.80 -0.68 -1.96
C PHE A 148 -23.14 -0.12 -1.51
N ILE A 149 -23.93 0.42 -2.44
CA ILE A 149 -25.31 0.86 -2.18
C ILE A 149 -26.11 -0.28 -1.57
N TYR A 150 -26.10 -1.46 -2.19
CA TYR A 150 -26.80 -2.62 -1.67
C TYR A 150 -26.41 -2.97 -0.22
N PHE A 151 -25.14 -2.92 0.15
CA PHE A 151 -24.72 -3.11 1.54
C PHE A 151 -25.23 -2.00 2.47
N THR A 152 -25.24 -0.75 2.01
CA THR A 152 -25.66 0.39 2.84
C THR A 152 -27.18 0.50 3.05
N GLU A 153 -27.99 -0.21 2.26
CA GLU A 153 -29.46 -0.25 2.41
C GLU A 153 -29.93 -1.44 3.27
N ARG A 154 -29.03 -2.28 3.77
CA ARG A 154 -29.38 -3.40 4.66
C ARG A 154 -29.63 -2.92 6.08
N ASP A 155 -30.58 -3.55 6.77
CA ASP A 155 -30.92 -3.22 8.16
C ASP A 155 -29.73 -3.39 9.12
N GLU A 156 -28.81 -4.31 8.80
CA GLU A 156 -27.61 -4.58 9.61
C GLU A 156 -26.44 -3.62 9.32
N PHE A 157 -26.61 -2.65 8.42
CA PHE A 157 -25.56 -1.69 8.09
C PHE A 157 -25.30 -0.73 9.25
N ASP A 158 -24.08 -0.76 9.78
CA ASP A 158 -23.57 0.24 10.71
C ASP A 158 -22.64 1.22 9.98
N GLU A 159 -23.02 2.49 9.90
CA GLU A 159 -22.22 3.55 9.30
C GLU A 159 -20.91 3.83 10.06
N ASN A 160 -20.88 3.52 11.36
CA ASN A 160 -19.76 3.74 12.25
C ASN A 160 -18.87 2.50 12.39
N GLN A 161 -19.17 1.44 11.62
CA GLN A 161 -18.40 0.21 11.65
C GLN A 161 -16.94 0.47 11.31
N LYS A 162 -16.05 -0.24 11.99
CA LYS A 162 -14.62 -0.17 11.77
C LYS A 162 -14.06 -1.54 11.45
N LEU A 163 -13.10 -1.55 10.54
CA LEU A 163 -12.33 -2.74 10.21
C LEU A 163 -11.02 -2.77 10.99
N GLU A 164 -10.89 -3.70 11.92
CA GLU A 164 -9.60 -4.10 12.47
C GLU A 164 -9.06 -5.28 11.65
N SER A 165 -8.03 -5.02 10.84
CA SER A 165 -7.39 -6.08 10.05
C SER A 165 -5.89 -5.85 9.95
N SER A 166 -5.13 -6.91 10.22
CA SER A 166 -3.67 -6.90 10.14
C SER A 166 -3.13 -6.79 8.70
N LEU A 167 -4.02 -6.80 7.69
CA LEU A 167 -3.69 -6.49 6.29
C LEU A 167 -3.39 -5.00 6.06
N TYR A 168 -3.68 -4.15 7.03
CA TYR A 168 -3.44 -2.71 6.99
C TYR A 168 -2.45 -2.30 8.09
N PRO A 169 -1.65 -1.24 7.87
CA PRO A 169 -0.60 -0.85 8.79
C PRO A 169 -1.21 -0.03 9.94
N TYR A 170 -0.93 -0.37 11.21
CA TYR A 170 -1.44 0.35 12.40
C TYR A 170 -2.97 0.29 12.61
N SER A 171 -3.59 -0.85 12.29
CA SER A 171 -5.05 -1.04 12.31
C SER A 171 -5.69 -1.36 13.66
N LYS A 172 -4.96 -1.31 14.78
CA LYS A 172 -5.48 -1.67 16.13
C LYS A 172 -6.72 -0.89 16.58
N GLU A 173 -6.89 0.33 16.09
CA GLU A 173 -8.07 1.17 16.38
C GLU A 173 -9.22 0.97 15.38
N GLY A 174 -9.00 0.10 14.40
CA GLY A 174 -9.80 -0.07 13.21
C GLY A 174 -9.75 1.13 12.25
N TYR A 175 -10.25 0.89 11.03
CA TYR A 175 -10.47 1.93 10.01
C TYR A 175 -11.93 2.06 9.65
N THR A 176 -12.40 3.30 9.53
CA THR A 176 -13.76 3.57 9.04
C THR A 176 -13.87 3.22 7.55
N LEU A 177 -15.11 3.04 7.06
CA LEU A 177 -15.35 2.82 5.63
C LEU A 177 -14.80 3.96 4.77
N LEU A 178 -14.87 5.20 5.25
CA LEU A 178 -14.35 6.37 4.53
C LEU A 178 -12.81 6.37 4.47
N GLU A 179 -12.15 6.00 5.56
CA GLU A 179 -10.68 5.85 5.60
C GLU A 179 -10.23 4.75 4.63
N LEU A 180 -10.94 3.62 4.59
CA LEU A 180 -10.68 2.55 3.62
C LEU A 180 -10.91 3.00 2.17
N CYS A 181 -11.93 3.81 1.90
CA CYS A 181 -12.14 4.38 0.57
C CYS A 181 -10.95 5.25 0.16
N CYS A 182 -10.39 6.03 1.09
CA CYS A 182 -9.19 6.84 0.82
C CYS A 182 -7.97 5.96 0.52
N TYR A 183 -7.79 4.87 1.28
CA TYR A 183 -6.66 3.95 1.12
C TYR A 183 -6.69 3.24 -0.24
N HIS A 184 -7.86 2.77 -0.65
CA HIS A 184 -8.04 2.02 -1.90
C HIS A 184 -8.30 2.88 -3.13
N GLY A 185 -8.53 4.18 -2.96
CA GLY A 185 -8.94 5.06 -4.05
C GLY A 185 -10.38 4.82 -4.52
N ALA A 186 -11.28 4.40 -3.63
CA ALA A 186 -12.67 4.09 -3.95
C ALA A 186 -13.53 5.37 -4.03
N VAL A 187 -13.40 6.11 -5.12
CA VAL A 187 -13.98 7.46 -5.27
C VAL A 187 -15.50 7.49 -5.20
N ASP A 188 -16.18 6.47 -5.72
CA ASP A 188 -17.64 6.44 -5.76
C ASP A 188 -18.21 6.04 -4.40
N CYS A 189 -17.60 5.05 -3.75
CA CYS A 189 -17.95 4.69 -2.37
C CYS A 189 -17.68 5.87 -1.41
N PHE A 190 -16.55 6.56 -1.58
CA PHE A 190 -16.20 7.77 -0.83
C PHE A 190 -17.28 8.86 -0.97
N LYS A 191 -17.71 9.15 -2.21
CA LYS A 191 -18.76 10.13 -2.48
C LYS A 191 -20.07 9.76 -1.78
N LEU A 192 -20.49 8.50 -1.88
CA LEU A 192 -21.72 8.04 -1.22
C LEU A 192 -21.68 8.25 0.30
N LEU A 193 -20.57 7.86 0.94
CA LEU A 193 -20.38 8.05 2.39
C LEU A 193 -20.46 9.52 2.79
N ARG A 194 -19.83 10.41 2.00
CA ARG A 194 -19.85 11.85 2.26
C ARG A 194 -21.22 12.49 2.04
N THR A 195 -21.97 12.06 1.03
CA THR A 195 -23.26 12.69 0.68
C THR A 195 -24.43 12.14 1.48
N LYS A 196 -24.52 10.81 1.66
CA LYS A 196 -25.64 10.15 2.33
C LYS A 196 -25.48 10.13 3.85
N PHE A 197 -24.27 9.85 4.34
CA PHE A 197 -24.01 9.61 5.76
C PHE A 197 -23.21 10.75 6.44
N SER A 198 -22.78 11.75 5.67
CA SER A 198 -21.95 12.86 6.18
C SER A 198 -20.66 12.39 6.88
N SER A 199 -20.15 11.19 6.57
CA SER A 199 -19.06 10.53 7.31
C SER A 199 -17.84 11.44 7.47
N GLU A 200 -17.32 11.65 8.68
CA GLU A 200 -16.26 12.63 8.97
C GLU A 200 -14.96 12.32 8.20
N ILE A 201 -14.39 13.33 7.53
CA ILE A 201 -13.03 13.25 6.98
C ILE A 201 -12.03 13.33 8.14
N THR A 202 -11.28 12.26 8.36
CA THR A 202 -10.28 12.21 9.44
C THR A 202 -8.89 12.59 8.91
N ARG A 203 -7.91 12.72 9.82
CA ARG A 203 -6.50 12.87 9.44
C ARG A 203 -5.98 11.64 8.67
N LYS A 204 -6.47 10.44 9.02
CA LYS A 204 -6.12 9.18 8.34
C LYS A 204 -6.64 9.19 6.91
N CYS A 205 -7.84 9.72 6.64
CA CYS A 205 -8.36 9.91 5.27
C CYS A 205 -7.36 10.64 4.37
N LEU A 206 -6.76 11.75 4.84
CA LEU A 206 -5.77 12.45 4.04
C LEU A 206 -4.50 11.60 3.82
N GLN A 207 -3.94 11.00 4.88
CA GLN A 207 -2.74 10.16 4.75
C GLN A 207 -2.95 9.03 3.74
N PHE A 208 -4.11 8.37 3.82
CA PHE A 208 -4.49 7.28 2.95
C PHE A 208 -4.84 7.73 1.53
N SER A 209 -5.37 8.94 1.34
CA SER A 209 -5.65 9.47 -0.01
C SER A 209 -4.40 9.54 -0.90
N PHE A 210 -3.22 9.73 -0.29
CA PHE A 210 -1.94 9.68 -1.00
C PHE A 210 -1.54 8.27 -1.42
N LEU A 211 -1.94 7.23 -0.67
CA LEU A 211 -1.74 5.83 -1.04
C LEU A 211 -2.67 5.44 -2.19
N GLY A 212 -3.96 5.81 -2.09
CA GLY A 212 -4.93 5.55 -3.15
C GLY A 212 -4.62 6.30 -4.46
N GLY A 213 -3.99 7.48 -4.37
CA GLY A 213 -3.53 8.25 -5.52
C GLY A 213 -4.64 8.82 -6.40
N ILE A 214 -5.84 9.00 -5.83
CA ILE A 214 -6.99 9.58 -6.53
C ILE A 214 -7.09 11.06 -6.21
N GLN A 215 -6.82 11.90 -7.21
CA GLN A 215 -6.77 13.35 -7.09
C GLN A 215 -8.05 13.94 -6.48
N GLU A 216 -9.21 13.38 -6.82
CA GLU A 216 -10.49 13.85 -6.29
C GLU A 216 -10.60 13.67 -4.77
N ILE A 217 -10.29 12.47 -4.27
CA ILE A 217 -10.28 12.18 -2.82
C ILE A 217 -9.24 13.05 -2.11
N MET A 218 -8.02 13.12 -2.65
CA MET A 218 -6.95 13.94 -2.08
C MET A 218 -7.37 15.40 -1.95
N SER A 219 -7.96 15.95 -3.01
CA SER A 219 -8.40 17.34 -3.04
C SER A 219 -9.48 17.63 -2.01
N GLU A 220 -10.41 16.69 -1.82
CA GLU A 220 -11.46 16.80 -0.80
C GLU A 220 -10.89 16.70 0.62
N CYS A 221 -10.01 15.74 0.88
CA CYS A 221 -9.34 15.60 2.17
C CYS A 221 -8.47 16.82 2.53
N LEU A 222 -7.84 17.47 1.56
CA LEU A 222 -7.01 18.66 1.77
C LEU A 222 -7.82 19.88 2.21
N LYS A 223 -9.05 20.06 1.69
CA LYS A 223 -9.95 21.15 2.12
C LYS A 223 -10.27 21.07 3.61
N TYR A 224 -10.30 19.86 4.16
CA TYR A 224 -10.57 19.65 5.57
C TYR A 224 -9.37 20.03 6.47
N GLN A 225 -8.14 19.80 6.01
CA GLN A 225 -6.94 20.22 6.75
C GLN A 225 -6.75 21.74 6.80
N THR A 226 -7.03 22.45 5.71
CA THR A 226 -6.93 23.90 5.69
C THR A 226 -7.90 24.56 6.67
N GLN A 227 -9.01 23.88 6.98
CA GLN A 227 -10.00 24.31 7.98
C GLN A 227 -9.58 24.00 9.43
N LYS A 228 -8.84 22.91 9.70
CA LYS A 228 -8.45 22.47 11.06
C LYS A 228 -7.10 23.00 11.58
N LYS A 229 -6.45 23.97 10.91
CA LYS A 229 -5.11 24.55 11.24
C LYS A 229 -4.54 24.18 12.62
N ASN A 230 -3.66 23.18 12.63
CA ASN A 230 -2.47 23.11 13.46
C ASN A 230 -1.38 22.44 12.61
N ALA A 231 -0.35 23.22 12.30
CA ALA A 231 0.82 22.80 11.55
C ALA A 231 1.57 21.67 12.28
N TRP A 232 2.42 20.97 11.53
CA TRP A 232 3.38 19.92 11.92
C TRP A 232 2.97 18.47 11.58
N ASN A 233 3.89 17.82 10.86
CA ASN A 233 3.92 16.44 10.32
C ASN A 233 3.57 16.24 8.83
N MET A 234 3.83 17.22 7.96
CA MET A 234 4.03 16.91 6.53
C MET A 234 5.49 16.70 6.15
N GLN A 235 6.49 17.06 6.98
CA GLN A 235 7.89 16.96 6.59
C GLN A 235 8.35 15.52 6.32
N LEU A 236 7.80 14.51 7.01
CA LEU A 236 8.17 13.09 6.81
C LEU A 236 7.42 12.42 5.65
N PHE A 237 6.21 12.87 5.32
CA PHE A 237 5.45 12.33 4.19
C PHE A 237 5.80 13.03 2.87
N HIS A 238 6.10 14.33 2.90
CA HIS A 238 6.42 15.10 1.71
C HIS A 238 7.71 14.63 1.03
N THR A 239 8.73 14.22 1.80
CA THR A 239 9.99 13.71 1.24
C THR A 239 9.84 12.33 0.59
N THR A 240 8.90 11.50 1.07
CA THR A 240 8.62 10.17 0.47
C THR A 240 7.65 10.27 -0.73
N LEU A 241 6.71 11.23 -0.72
CA LEU A 241 5.69 11.39 -1.77
C LEU A 241 6.08 12.30 -2.94
N ILE A 242 6.98 13.27 -2.78
CA ILE A 242 7.50 14.03 -3.93
C ILE A 242 8.20 13.08 -4.91
N LEU A 243 8.82 12.01 -4.43
CA LEU A 243 9.42 11.00 -5.31
C LEU A 243 8.38 10.25 -6.15
N LEU A 244 7.14 10.10 -5.66
CA LEU A 244 6.08 9.35 -6.36
C LEU A 244 5.42 10.12 -7.49
N HIS A 245 5.43 11.45 -7.49
CA HIS A 245 4.69 12.29 -8.45
C HIS A 245 5.52 13.44 -9.07
N SER A 246 6.85 13.30 -9.17
CA SER A 246 7.71 14.27 -9.89
C SER A 246 8.73 13.63 -10.80
#